data_AF-A0A0F3RKU8-F1
#
_entry.id   AF-A0A0F3RKU8-F1
#
_cell.length_a   1.000
_cell.length_b   1.000
_cell.length_c   1.000
_cell.angle_alpha   90.00
_cell.angle_beta   90.00
_cell.angle_gamma   90.00
#
_symmetry.space_group_name_H-M   'P 1'
#
loop_
_entity.id
_entity.type
_entity.pdbx_description
1 polymer ?
#
loop_
_entity_poly.entity_id
_entity_poly.type
_entity_poly.pdbx_seq_one_letter_code
_entity_poly.pdbx_strand_id
1 'polypeptide(L)'
;MLEYMLKHIHQRDMLKLWEEFLIKFKHVLILDKEKGYIYLRSFLWYTDTKLLESQQPELEQVLAKYLSEEEKSNIMRTIAAKYIDEGIEIGETKGIAKGIKIGEIKGRAEAAQELAMNLLKAGFSVEFISENTGLSKEEVINLKNNIEY
;
A
#
# COMPACT_ATOMS: atom_id res chain seq x y z
N MET A 1 -14.57 25.34 8.14
CA MET A 1 -14.70 24.30 7.10
C MET A 1 -14.58 22.90 7.69
N LEU A 2 -13.46 22.55 8.33
CA LEU A 2 -13.25 21.19 8.86
C LEU A 2 -14.34 20.70 9.83
N GLU A 3 -14.72 21.50 10.83
CA GLU A 3 -15.80 21.13 11.78
C GLU A 3 -17.12 20.81 11.06
N TYR A 4 -17.45 21.56 10.01
CA TYR A 4 -18.63 21.29 9.21
C TYR A 4 -18.49 19.96 8.46
N MET A 5 -17.34 19.69 7.84
CA MET A 5 -17.12 18.38 7.20
C MET A 5 -17.29 17.23 8.19
N LEU A 6 -16.73 17.35 9.39
CA LEU A 6 -16.82 16.32 10.43
C LEU A 6 -18.27 16.12 10.91
N LYS A 7 -19.04 17.21 11.11
CA LYS A 7 -20.46 17.12 11.47
C LYS A 7 -21.30 16.44 10.40
N HIS A 8 -20.91 16.59 9.15
CA HIS A 8 -21.65 16.11 7.98
C HIS A 8 -21.06 14.82 7.38
N ILE A 9 -20.02 14.26 8.00
CA ILE A 9 -19.25 13.10 7.50
C ILE A 9 -20.13 11.85 7.31
N HIS A 10 -21.24 11.74 8.02
CA HIS A 10 -22.17 10.61 7.93
C HIS A 10 -23.19 10.72 6.80
N GLN A 11 -23.28 11.86 6.10
CA GLN A 11 -24.19 11.98 4.96
C GLN A 11 -23.79 11.00 3.84
N ARG A 12 -24.78 10.29 3.30
CA ARG A 12 -24.58 9.29 2.23
C ARG A 12 -24.48 9.93 0.86
N ASP A 13 -25.21 11.03 0.66
CA ASP A 13 -25.20 11.78 -0.59
C ASP A 13 -24.03 12.77 -0.59
N MET A 14 -22.91 12.32 -1.14
CA MET A 14 -21.66 13.08 -1.17
C MET A 14 -21.75 14.27 -2.13
N LEU A 15 -22.50 14.16 -3.23
CA LEU A 15 -22.68 15.24 -4.21
C LEU A 15 -23.45 16.40 -3.58
N LYS A 16 -24.53 16.10 -2.86
CA LYS A 16 -25.29 17.11 -2.12
C LYS A 16 -24.45 17.79 -1.04
N LEU A 17 -23.65 17.02 -0.29
CA LEU A 17 -22.74 17.60 0.70
C LEU A 17 -21.70 18.51 0.05
N TRP A 18 -21.19 18.16 -1.13
CA TRP A 18 -20.30 19.02 -1.92
C TRP A 18 -20.96 20.34 -2.31
N GLU A 19 -22.19 20.30 -2.84
CA GLU A 19 -22.93 21.51 -3.17
C GLU A 19 -23.15 22.39 -1.93
N GLU A 20 -23.64 21.82 -0.83
CA GLU A 20 -23.87 22.54 0.42
C GLU A 20 -22.57 23.16 0.97
N PHE A 21 -21.46 22.41 0.93
CA PHE A 21 -20.16 22.86 1.39
C PHE A 21 -19.66 24.06 0.57
N LEU A 22 -19.66 23.95 -0.77
CA LEU A 22 -19.16 25.00 -1.66
C LEU A 22 -20.02 26.27 -1.59
N ILE A 23 -21.34 26.13 -1.44
CA ILE A 23 -22.26 27.26 -1.24
C ILE A 23 -21.95 27.95 0.09
N LYS A 24 -21.90 27.17 1.18
CA LYS A 24 -21.75 27.71 2.54
C LYS A 24 -20.40 28.37 2.77
N PHE A 25 -19.34 27.85 2.13
CA PHE A 25 -17.98 28.34 2.34
C PHE A 25 -17.41 29.13 1.17
N LYS A 26 -18.24 29.57 0.20
CA LYS A 26 -17.80 30.27 -1.02
C LYS A 26 -16.75 31.37 -0.78
N HIS A 27 -16.92 32.20 0.25
CA HIS A 27 -15.96 33.25 0.60
C HIS A 27 -14.67 32.70 1.23
N VAL A 28 -14.77 31.65 2.03
CA VAL A 28 -13.63 31.02 2.71
C VAL A 28 -12.82 30.15 1.74
N LEU A 29 -13.39 29.74 0.59
CA LEU A 29 -12.65 29.06 -0.47
C LEU A 29 -11.50 29.91 -0.99
N ILE A 30 -11.60 31.24 -0.97
CA ILE A 30 -10.51 32.14 -1.39
C ILE A 30 -9.29 31.97 -0.48
N LEU A 31 -9.52 31.92 0.83
CA LEU A 31 -8.45 31.67 1.80
C LEU A 31 -7.89 30.25 1.65
N ASP A 32 -8.74 29.26 1.40
CA ASP A 32 -8.25 27.89 1.15
C ASP A 32 -7.37 27.84 -0.09
N LYS A 33 -7.77 28.50 -1.19
CA LYS A 33 -6.99 28.65 -2.43
C LYS A 33 -5.61 29.25 -2.16
N GLU A 34 -5.53 30.34 -1.41
CA GLU A 34 -4.25 30.98 -1.04
C GLU A 34 -3.37 30.10 -0.16
N LYS A 35 -3.97 29.26 0.69
CA LYS A 35 -3.26 28.24 1.46
C LYS A 35 -3.00 26.97 0.66
N GLY A 36 -3.25 27.00 -0.64
CA GLY A 36 -3.13 25.90 -1.54
C GLY A 36 -4.10 24.78 -1.18
N TYR A 37 -5.41 25.02 -1.17
CA TYR A 37 -6.49 24.02 -1.18
C TYR A 37 -6.46 22.96 -0.06
N ILE A 38 -6.02 23.31 1.16
CA ILE A 38 -5.88 22.34 2.25
C ILE A 38 -7.22 21.65 2.53
N TYR A 39 -8.29 22.41 2.70
CA TYR A 39 -9.59 21.85 3.08
C TYR A 39 -10.29 21.18 1.90
N LEU A 40 -10.24 21.78 0.70
CA LEU A 40 -10.77 21.18 -0.52
C LEU A 40 -10.11 19.83 -0.84
N ARG A 41 -8.78 19.73 -0.71
CA ARG A 41 -8.09 18.45 -0.90
C ARG A 41 -8.48 17.42 0.14
N SER A 42 -8.52 17.79 1.42
CA SER A 42 -8.95 16.87 2.48
C SER A 42 -10.37 16.38 2.24
N PHE A 43 -11.25 17.27 1.79
CA PHE A 43 -12.62 16.90 1.49
C PHE A 43 -12.71 15.96 0.30
N LEU A 44 -11.98 16.26 -0.78
CA LEU A 44 -11.96 15.46 -1.99
C LEU A 44 -11.37 14.07 -1.76
N TRP A 45 -10.27 13.97 -1.02
CA TRP A 45 -9.72 12.69 -0.61
C TRP A 45 -10.75 11.86 0.19
N TYR A 46 -11.44 12.49 1.13
CA TYR A 46 -12.51 11.82 1.88
C TYR A 46 -13.66 11.37 0.98
N THR A 47 -14.10 12.23 0.04
CA THR A 47 -15.24 11.91 -0.81
C THR A 47 -14.91 10.87 -1.87
N ASP A 48 -13.70 10.86 -2.40
CA ASP A 48 -13.23 9.90 -3.41
C ASP A 48 -13.33 8.46 -2.90
N THR A 49 -13.06 8.23 -1.61
CA THR A 49 -13.23 6.90 -0.99
C THR A 49 -14.69 6.44 -0.86
N LYS A 50 -15.66 7.34 -1.03
CA LYS A 50 -17.10 7.09 -0.83
C LYS A 50 -17.93 7.26 -2.10
N LEU A 51 -17.37 7.92 -3.11
CA LEU A 51 -18.02 8.19 -4.38
C LEU A 51 -17.84 6.98 -5.30
N LEU A 52 -18.89 6.58 -6.00
CA LEU A 52 -18.76 5.60 -7.08
C LEU A 52 -18.07 6.25 -8.28
N GLU A 53 -17.31 5.47 -9.05
CA GLU A 53 -16.65 5.94 -10.27
C GLU A 53 -17.65 6.56 -11.26
N SER A 54 -18.86 5.98 -11.35
CA SER A 54 -19.95 6.50 -12.18
C SER A 54 -20.42 7.90 -11.79
N GLN A 55 -20.16 8.33 -10.55
CA GLN A 55 -20.59 9.64 -10.03
C GLN A 55 -19.50 10.72 -10.11
N GLN A 56 -18.28 10.35 -10.52
CA GLN A 56 -17.19 11.30 -10.70
C GLN A 56 -17.53 12.43 -11.68
N PRO A 57 -18.20 12.19 -12.83
CA PRO A 57 -18.59 13.27 -13.74
C PRO A 57 -19.55 14.29 -13.11
N GLU A 58 -20.41 13.85 -12.20
CA GLU A 58 -21.34 14.74 -11.49
C GLU A 58 -20.61 15.59 -10.44
N LEU A 59 -19.63 15.02 -9.76
CA LEU A 59 -18.76 15.76 -8.86
C LEU A 59 -17.94 16.82 -9.61
N GLU A 60 -17.40 16.47 -10.78
CA GLU A 60 -16.69 17.43 -11.64
C GLU A 60 -17.59 18.60 -12.04
N GLN A 61 -18.86 18.34 -12.37
CA GLN A 61 -19.84 19.39 -12.67
C GLN A 61 -20.12 20.27 -11.46
N VAL A 62 -20.26 19.70 -10.26
CA VAL A 62 -20.42 20.46 -9.02
C VAL A 62 -19.22 21.37 -8.79
N LEU A 63 -18.01 20.85 -8.92
CA LEU A 63 -16.77 21.63 -8.74
C LEU A 63 -16.64 22.74 -9.78
N ALA A 64 -17.01 22.47 -11.05
CA ALA A 64 -16.94 23.45 -12.13
C ALA A 64 -17.83 24.69 -11.91
N LYS A 65 -18.88 24.59 -11.08
CA LYS A 65 -19.71 25.75 -10.69
C LYS A 65 -18.96 26.75 -9.81
N TYR A 66 -17.89 26.33 -9.12
CA TYR A 66 -17.21 27.13 -8.09
C TYR A 66 -15.69 27.27 -8.31
N LEU A 67 -15.10 26.43 -9.16
CA LEU A 67 -13.67 26.35 -9.40
C LEU A 67 -13.37 26.47 -10.90
N SER A 68 -12.28 27.15 -11.25
CA SER A 68 -11.78 27.18 -12.64
C SER A 68 -11.14 25.85 -13.02
N GLU A 69 -10.91 25.62 -14.32
CA GLU A 69 -10.20 24.43 -14.80
C GLU A 69 -8.80 24.28 -14.20
N GLU A 70 -8.08 25.39 -14.02
CA GLU A 70 -6.75 25.39 -13.42
C GLU A 70 -6.80 24.97 -11.95
N GLU A 71 -7.78 25.48 -11.19
CA GLU A 71 -7.96 25.16 -9.77
C GLU A 71 -8.32 23.68 -9.59
N LYS A 72 -9.24 23.17 -10.42
CA LYS A 72 -9.59 21.74 -10.45
C LYS A 72 -8.37 20.87 -10.77
N SER A 73 -7.64 21.21 -11.83
CA SER A 73 -6.43 20.48 -12.24
C SER A 73 -5.38 20.44 -11.13
N ASN A 74 -5.17 21.56 -10.45
CA ASN A 74 -4.23 21.64 -9.33
C ASN A 74 -4.63 20.72 -8.17
N ILE A 75 -5.90 20.73 -7.76
CA ILE A 75 -6.40 19.86 -6.69
C ILE A 75 -6.24 18.38 -7.10
N MET A 76 -6.66 18.02 -8.32
CA MET A 76 -6.59 16.65 -8.82
C MET A 76 -5.15 16.14 -8.91
N ARG A 77 -4.22 16.97 -9.42
CA ARG A 77 -2.79 16.61 -9.51
C ARG A 77 -2.17 16.35 -8.15
N THR A 78 -2.48 17.17 -7.13
CA THR A 78 -1.95 16.95 -5.79
C THR A 78 -2.48 15.66 -5.16
N ILE A 79 -3.76 15.34 -5.39
CA ILE A 79 -4.35 14.09 -4.89
C ILE A 79 -3.75 12.88 -5.60
N ALA A 80 -3.59 12.94 -6.92
CA ALA A 80 -2.91 11.90 -7.69
C ALA A 80 -1.47 11.67 -7.19
N ALA A 81 -0.72 12.74 -6.92
CA ALA A 81 0.61 12.64 -6.33
C ALA A 81 0.58 11.92 -4.98
N LYS A 82 -0.36 12.26 -4.09
CA LYS A 82 -0.52 11.59 -2.80
C LYS A 82 -0.82 10.10 -2.93
N TYR A 83 -1.68 9.71 -3.87
CA TYR A 83 -1.97 8.29 -4.14
C TYR A 83 -0.76 7.53 -4.69
N ILE A 84 0.04 8.18 -5.53
CA ILE A 84 1.29 7.60 -6.04
C ILE A 84 2.26 7.37 -4.87
N ASP A 85 2.43 8.37 -4.00
CA ASP A 85 3.33 8.28 -2.84
C ASP A 85 2.87 7.17 -1.87
N GLU A 86 1.58 7.13 -1.51
CA GLU A 86 0.99 6.06 -0.68
C GLU A 86 1.17 4.68 -1.35
N GLY A 87 0.98 4.61 -2.67
CA GLY A 87 1.17 3.39 -3.45
C GLY A 87 2.61 2.89 -3.45
N ILE A 88 3.59 3.79 -3.57
CA ILE A 88 5.02 3.49 -3.47
C ILE A 88 5.35 2.97 -2.08
N GLU A 89 4.93 3.67 -1.02
CA GLU A 89 5.20 3.27 0.36
C GLU A 89 4.65 1.88 0.69
N ILE A 90 3.39 1.60 0.27
CA ILE A 90 2.77 0.28 0.41
C ILE A 90 3.55 -0.77 -0.39
N GLY A 91 3.97 -0.42 -1.61
CA GLY A 91 4.74 -1.29 -2.50
C GLY A 91 6.08 -1.68 -1.91
N GLU A 92 6.86 -0.70 -1.45
CA GLU A 92 8.16 -0.90 -0.81
C GLU A 92 8.04 -1.73 0.47
N THR A 93 7.09 -1.40 1.34
CA THR A 93 6.86 -2.13 2.59
C THR A 93 6.51 -3.60 2.31
N LYS A 94 5.58 -3.86 1.38
CA LYS A 94 5.22 -5.22 0.98
C LYS A 94 6.38 -5.95 0.30
N GLY A 95 7.16 -5.24 -0.52
CA GLY A 95 8.31 -5.78 -1.22
C GLY A 95 9.41 -6.23 -0.27
N ILE A 96 9.80 -5.36 0.67
CA ILE A 96 10.79 -5.64 1.71
C ILE A 96 10.34 -6.82 2.57
N ALA A 97 9.10 -6.82 3.07
CA ALA A 97 8.59 -7.91 3.91
C ALA A 97 8.60 -9.26 3.18
N LYS A 98 8.18 -9.29 1.91
CA LYS A 98 8.25 -10.50 1.08
C LYS A 98 9.70 -10.92 0.83
N GLY A 99 10.58 -9.97 0.52
CA GLY A 99 12.00 -10.21 0.26
C GLY A 99 12.70 -10.83 1.47
N ILE A 100 12.51 -10.26 2.66
CA ILE A 100 13.06 -10.79 3.91
C ILE A 100 12.57 -12.21 4.16
N LYS A 101 11.26 -12.46 4.05
CA LYS A 101 10.68 -13.79 4.29
C LYS A 101 11.24 -14.84 3.32
N ILE A 102 11.33 -14.51 2.03
CA ILE A 102 11.89 -15.42 1.02
C ILE A 102 13.39 -15.65 1.29
N GLY A 103 14.13 -14.59 1.58
CA GLY A 103 15.56 -14.66 1.89
C GLY A 103 15.86 -15.52 3.11
N GLU A 104 15.09 -15.36 4.19
CA GLU A 104 15.24 -16.19 5.39
C GLU A 104 14.93 -17.67 5.14
N ILE A 105 13.88 -17.98 4.38
CA ILE A 105 13.53 -19.37 4.07
C ILE A 105 14.64 -20.01 3.23
N LYS A 106 15.11 -19.32 2.18
CA LYS A 106 16.19 -19.80 1.33
C LYS A 106 17.49 -19.95 2.11
N GLY A 107 17.88 -18.95 2.88
CA GLY A 107 19.10 -18.99 3.69
C GLY A 107 19.09 -20.11 4.74
N ARG A 108 17.94 -20.36 5.39
CA ARG A 108 17.80 -21.51 6.31
C ARG A 108 17.93 -22.85 5.59
N ALA A 109 17.32 -22.99 4.40
CA ALA A 109 17.42 -24.23 3.62
C ALA A 109 18.84 -24.47 3.11
N GLU A 110 19.50 -23.44 2.56
CA GLU A 110 20.88 -23.52 2.09
C GLU A 110 21.85 -23.86 3.22
N ALA A 111 21.72 -23.20 4.38
CA ALA A 111 22.54 -23.49 5.56
C ALA A 111 22.33 -24.92 6.09
N ALA A 112 21.08 -25.42 6.09
CA ALA A 112 20.78 -26.80 6.49
C ALA A 112 21.41 -27.82 5.52
N GLN A 113 21.36 -27.56 4.21
CA GLN A 113 21.98 -28.39 3.19
C GLN A 113 23.51 -28.37 3.28
N GLU A 114 24.12 -27.19 3.48
CA GLU A 114 25.57 -27.05 3.63
C GLU A 114 26.07 -27.78 4.89
N LEU A 115 25.35 -27.64 6.01
CA LEU A 115 25.66 -28.37 7.22
C LEU A 115 25.56 -29.89 7.01
N ALA A 116 24.49 -30.37 6.38
CA ALA A 116 24.31 -31.79 6.06
C ALA A 116 25.44 -32.33 5.19
N MET A 117 25.82 -31.57 4.16
CA MET A 117 26.94 -31.88 3.25
C MET A 117 28.26 -32.01 4.02
N ASN A 118 28.55 -31.09 4.92
CA ASN A 118 29.76 -31.11 5.74
C ASN A 118 29.78 -32.30 6.70
N LEU A 119 28.64 -32.64 7.32
CA LEU A 119 28.53 -33.80 8.20
C LEU A 119 28.63 -35.13 7.44
N LEU A 120 28.07 -35.23 6.23
CA LEU A 120 28.22 -36.38 5.35
C LEU A 120 29.70 -36.61 5.00
N LYS A 121 30.41 -35.56 4.62
CA LYS A 121 31.86 -35.62 4.32
C LYS A 121 32.70 -36.03 5.53
N ALA A 122 32.25 -35.68 6.74
CA ALA A 122 32.89 -36.09 7.99
C ALA A 122 32.53 -37.53 8.42
N GLY A 123 31.66 -38.23 7.69
CA GLY A 123 31.32 -39.64 7.94
C GLY A 123 30.21 -39.87 8.97
N PHE A 124 29.42 -38.84 9.33
CA PHE A 124 28.28 -39.01 10.22
C PHE A 124 27.13 -39.79 9.56
N SER A 125 26.31 -40.47 10.38
CA SER A 125 25.17 -41.26 9.90
C SER A 125 24.02 -40.37 9.41
N VAL A 126 23.20 -40.91 8.51
CA VAL A 126 21.99 -40.23 7.98
C VAL A 126 21.04 -39.84 9.12
N GLU A 127 20.88 -40.72 10.12
CA GLU A 127 20.10 -40.48 11.33
C GLU A 127 20.58 -39.22 12.07
N PHE A 128 21.88 -39.16 12.38
CA PHE A 128 22.47 -38.05 13.11
C PHE A 128 22.32 -36.73 12.34
N ILE A 129 22.53 -36.77 11.03
CA ILE A 129 22.44 -35.58 10.17
C ILE A 129 21.00 -35.08 10.10
N SER A 130 20.02 -35.97 9.93
CA SER A 130 18.60 -35.61 9.90
C SER A 130 18.16 -34.93 11.20
N GLU A 131 18.58 -35.46 12.35
CA GLU A 131 18.28 -34.89 13.67
C GLU A 131 18.89 -33.50 13.91
N ASN A 132 20.08 -33.23 13.37
CA ASN A 132 20.83 -31.99 13.63
C ASN A 132 20.62 -30.89 12.59
N THR A 133 20.11 -31.23 11.39
CA THR A 133 19.92 -30.26 10.28
C THR A 133 18.46 -29.90 10.04
N GLY A 134 17.53 -30.70 10.58
CA GLY A 134 16.10 -30.56 10.32
C GLY A 134 15.68 -31.04 8.92
N LEU A 135 16.61 -31.60 8.14
CA LEU A 135 16.30 -32.29 6.88
C LEU A 135 15.72 -33.68 7.18
N SER A 136 14.81 -34.15 6.32
CA SER A 136 14.35 -35.53 6.34
C SER A 136 15.47 -36.50 5.94
N LYS A 137 15.35 -37.76 6.37
CA LYS A 137 16.31 -38.80 5.97
C LYS A 137 16.41 -38.95 4.45
N GLU A 138 15.29 -38.81 3.73
CA GLU A 138 15.25 -38.86 2.27
C GLU A 138 16.05 -37.72 1.64
N GLU A 139 15.91 -36.49 2.14
CA GLU A 139 16.71 -35.33 1.67
C GLU A 139 18.21 -35.55 1.91
N VAL A 140 18.59 -36.09 3.07
CA VAL A 140 19.99 -36.40 3.39
C VAL A 140 20.54 -37.52 2.50
N ILE A 141 19.76 -38.56 2.21
CA ILE A 141 20.16 -39.65 1.29
C ILE A 141 20.35 -39.10 -0.13
N ASN A 142 19.43 -38.24 -0.59
CA ASN A 142 19.56 -37.61 -1.91
C ASN A 142 20.82 -36.73 -1.99
N LEU A 143 21.12 -35.95 -0.95
CA LEU A 143 22.37 -35.19 -0.87
C LEU A 143 23.59 -36.11 -0.92
N LYS A 144 23.58 -37.22 -0.18
CA LYS A 144 24.67 -38.20 -0.18
C LYS A 144 24.92 -38.79 -1.56
N ASN A 145 23.87 -39.21 -2.26
CA ASN A 145 23.97 -39.77 -3.60
C ASN A 145 24.55 -38.76 -4.60
N ASN A 146 24.29 -37.46 -4.43
CA ASN A 146 24.86 -36.40 -5.27
C ASN A 146 26.34 -36.09 -5.00
N ILE A 147 26.93 -36.62 -3.92
CA ILE A 147 28.37 -36.47 -3.58
C ILE A 147 29.20 -37.63 -4.14
N GLU A 148 28.59 -38.81 -4.24
CA GLU A 148 29.26 -40.06 -4.64
C GLU A 148 29.38 -40.23 -6.18
N TYR A 149 28.87 -39.27 -6.96
CA TYR A 149 29.09 -39.11 -8.41
C TYR A 149 30.03 -37.93 -8.70
#